data_AF-A0A9P7GAK6-F1
#
_entry.id   AF-A0A9P7GAK6-F1
#
_cell.length_a   1.000
_cell.length_b   1.000
_cell.length_c   1.000
_cell.angle_alpha   90.00
_cell.angle_beta   90.00
_cell.angle_gamma   90.00
#
_symmetry.space_group_name_H-M   'P 1'
#
loop_
_entity.id
_entity.type
_entity.pdbx_description
1 polymer ?
#
loop_
_entity_poly.entity_id
_entity_poly.type
_entity_poly.pdbx_seq_one_letter_code
_entity_poly.pdbx_strand_id
1 'polypeptide(L)'
;MLRCRELSKLPKVSRTKTINFRRQTPGSVTDLLKPAGVYHPPNHLDPTHPATCLQKNRFPSIRSDALGIRAFPHAVLSPPDPVWTTPTYAPFDTWQGRVEGLLSAYGETEPREADQLALEPMKLNNAKKNYIPMSFITATSKKRTHAHRCIRAKIVRRLKTSINLIVSRGADVVETNGKRKLVMNEQEAEMLSNNWICPGWTYIFFPTLEIYRMPYHVMIPMLRSALRELWIKSQAMEKSWEKRAINDAVGYAKRKQP
;
A
#
# COMPACT_ATOMS: atom_id res chain seq x y z
N MET A 1 -11.79 17.16 19.22
CA MET A 1 -11.62 15.82 18.61
C MET A 1 -12.86 14.98 18.88
N LEU A 2 -13.62 14.55 17.87
CA LEU A 2 -14.69 13.57 18.09
C LEU A 2 -14.03 12.20 18.37
N ARG A 3 -14.01 11.79 19.64
CA ARG A 3 -13.67 10.39 20.00
C ARG A 3 -14.75 9.51 19.37
N CYS A 4 -14.37 8.52 18.58
CA CYS A 4 -15.31 7.49 18.13
C CYS A 4 -15.86 6.80 19.40
N ARG A 5 -17.13 7.07 19.77
CA ARG A 5 -17.77 6.46 20.96
C ARG A 5 -17.66 4.94 20.96
N GLU A 6 -17.78 4.33 19.78
CA GLU A 6 -17.63 2.88 19.59
C GLU A 6 -16.25 2.32 19.97
N LEU A 7 -15.21 3.16 19.95
CA LEU A 7 -13.82 2.74 20.16
C LEU A 7 -13.21 3.34 21.44
N SER A 8 -13.96 4.16 22.19
CA SER A 8 -13.43 4.85 23.37
C SER A 8 -13.24 3.94 24.58
N LYS A 9 -13.88 2.76 24.57
CA LYS A 9 -13.77 1.74 25.64
C LYS A 9 -12.67 0.71 25.40
N LEU A 10 -11.93 0.82 24.29
CA LEU A 10 -10.89 -0.16 23.99
C LEU A 10 -9.67 0.04 24.90
N PRO A 11 -9.05 -1.05 25.38
CA PRO A 11 -7.81 -0.95 26.15
C PRO A 11 -6.71 -0.30 25.32
N LYS A 12 -5.75 0.34 26.02
CA LYS A 12 -4.50 0.82 25.40
C LYS A 12 -3.72 -0.39 24.90
N VAL A 13 -3.08 -0.27 23.72
CA VAL A 13 -2.24 -1.37 23.24
C VAL A 13 -0.91 -1.36 23.97
N SER A 14 -0.44 -2.54 24.35
CA SER A 14 0.82 -2.72 25.07
C SER A 14 2.04 -2.54 24.16
N ARG A 15 2.11 -3.21 22.99
CA ARG A 15 3.31 -3.23 22.12
C ARG A 15 3.07 -3.54 20.62
N THR A 16 2.21 -2.80 19.92
CA THR A 16 1.94 -3.08 18.50
C THR A 16 2.48 -2.02 17.54
N LYS A 17 2.93 -2.47 16.37
CA LYS A 17 3.23 -1.61 15.23
C LYS A 17 2.00 -0.75 14.88
N THR A 18 2.18 0.55 14.65
CA THR A 18 1.12 1.48 14.25
C THR A 18 1.26 1.85 12.78
N ILE A 19 0.16 2.01 12.05
CA ILE A 19 0.27 2.47 10.65
C ILE A 19 0.64 3.96 10.59
N ASN A 20 1.68 4.28 9.83
CA ASN A 20 2.00 5.66 9.46
C ASN A 20 1.47 5.97 8.06
N PHE A 21 0.51 6.89 7.97
CA PHE A 21 -0.05 7.37 6.69
C PHE A 21 0.61 8.66 6.20
N ARG A 22 1.50 9.28 6.99
CA ARG A 22 2.00 10.64 6.73
C ARG A 22 3.25 10.58 5.87
N ARG A 23 3.24 11.33 4.76
CA ARG A 23 4.39 11.53 3.84
C ARG A 23 4.99 10.20 3.35
N GLN A 24 4.12 9.25 3.00
CA GLN A 24 4.53 7.93 2.50
C GLN A 24 4.43 7.80 0.97
N THR A 25 3.78 8.75 0.30
CA THR A 25 3.65 8.78 -1.16
C THR A 25 4.76 9.66 -1.74
N PRO A 26 5.73 9.11 -2.50
CA PRO A 26 6.89 9.86 -3.00
C PRO A 26 6.58 10.73 -4.23
N GLY A 27 5.51 10.43 -4.96
CA GLY A 27 5.09 11.16 -6.15
C GLY A 27 3.63 11.60 -6.12
N SER A 28 3.13 12.07 -7.26
CA SER A 28 1.74 12.47 -7.43
C SER A 28 0.91 11.36 -8.09
N VAL A 29 -0.35 11.25 -7.66
CA VAL A 29 -1.35 10.31 -8.22
C VAL A 29 -2.24 10.97 -9.28
N THR A 30 -2.04 12.25 -9.58
CA THR A 30 -2.93 13.03 -10.46
C THR A 30 -3.09 12.35 -11.82
N ASP A 31 -2.00 11.90 -12.41
CA ASP A 31 -2.02 11.20 -13.70
C ASP A 31 -2.74 9.85 -13.66
N LEU A 32 -2.75 9.18 -12.50
CA LEU A 32 -3.50 7.93 -12.31
C LEU A 32 -5.01 8.14 -12.19
N LEU A 33 -5.44 9.33 -11.79
CA LEU A 33 -6.86 9.69 -11.62
C LEU A 33 -7.50 10.27 -12.88
N LYS A 34 -6.70 10.59 -13.90
CA LYS A 34 -7.22 11.15 -15.16
C LYS A 34 -8.10 10.14 -15.91
N PRO A 35 -9.15 10.60 -16.63
CA PRO A 35 -10.02 9.72 -17.41
C PRO A 35 -9.27 8.96 -18.49
N ALA A 36 -9.79 7.79 -18.88
CA ALA A 36 -9.32 7.10 -20.08
C ALA A 36 -9.62 7.95 -21.32
N GLY A 37 -8.64 8.10 -22.22
CA GLY A 37 -8.78 8.85 -23.48
C GLY A 37 -8.06 10.20 -23.52
N VAL A 38 -7.61 10.74 -22.38
CA VAL A 38 -6.71 11.91 -22.38
C VAL A 38 -5.27 11.43 -22.53
N TYR A 39 -4.68 11.63 -23.71
CA TYR A 39 -3.28 11.30 -23.94
C TYR A 39 -2.39 12.24 -23.14
N HIS A 40 -1.55 11.65 -22.29
CA HIS A 40 -0.41 12.32 -21.69
C HIS A 40 0.80 11.43 -21.87
N PRO A 41 1.97 11.98 -22.23
CA PRO A 41 3.19 11.21 -22.21
C PRO A 41 3.39 10.65 -20.80
N PRO A 42 3.81 9.38 -20.67
CA PRO A 42 4.01 8.75 -19.37
C PRO A 42 5.16 9.45 -18.63
N ASN A 43 4.80 10.33 -17.69
CA ASN A 43 5.76 10.94 -16.78
C ASN A 43 5.80 10.10 -15.50
N HIS A 44 6.63 9.06 -15.49
CA HIS A 44 6.76 8.12 -14.38
C HIS A 44 7.85 8.56 -13.41
N LEU A 45 7.64 8.30 -12.12
CA LEU A 45 8.58 8.57 -11.04
C LEU A 45 9.86 7.73 -11.22
N ASP A 46 9.69 6.49 -11.68
CA ASP A 46 10.80 5.62 -12.04
C ASP A 46 10.51 4.92 -13.37
N PRO A 47 11.02 5.48 -14.49
CA PRO A 47 10.88 4.89 -15.81
C PRO A 47 11.50 3.49 -15.94
N THR A 48 12.50 3.15 -15.13
CA THR A 48 13.24 1.87 -15.22
C THR A 48 12.46 0.68 -14.66
N HIS A 49 11.42 0.94 -13.88
CA HIS A 49 10.65 -0.10 -13.22
C HIS A 49 9.74 -0.86 -14.20
N PRO A 50 9.67 -2.20 -14.18
CA PRO A 50 8.90 -3.00 -15.14
C PRO A 50 7.39 -2.73 -15.15
N ALA A 51 6.87 -2.14 -14.07
CA ALA A 51 5.49 -1.70 -13.97
C ALA A 51 5.11 -0.55 -14.94
N THR A 52 6.05 0.27 -15.39
CA THR A 52 5.77 1.42 -16.28
C THR A 52 5.29 0.97 -17.65
N CYS A 53 5.67 -0.24 -18.08
CA CYS A 53 5.21 -0.87 -19.31
C CYS A 53 3.76 -1.36 -19.25
N LEU A 54 3.13 -1.36 -18.07
CA LEU A 54 1.78 -1.90 -17.89
C LEU A 54 0.71 -0.81 -18.00
N GLN A 55 -0.40 -1.17 -18.64
CA GLN A 55 -1.59 -0.34 -18.65
C GLN A 55 -2.23 -0.25 -17.24
N LYS A 56 -2.85 0.89 -16.93
CA LYS A 56 -3.44 1.18 -15.60
C LYS A 56 -4.46 0.13 -15.13
N ASN A 57 -5.16 -0.52 -16.06
CA ASN A 57 -6.18 -1.54 -15.77
C ASN A 57 -5.61 -2.90 -15.35
N ARG A 58 -4.32 -3.16 -15.61
CA ARG A 58 -3.64 -4.41 -15.23
C ARG A 58 -3.25 -4.45 -13.75
N PHE A 59 -3.23 -3.30 -13.08
CA PHE A 59 -2.90 -3.23 -11.67
C PHE A 59 -4.04 -3.72 -10.78
N PRO A 60 -3.72 -4.21 -9.56
CA PRO A 60 -4.70 -4.71 -8.62
C PRO A 60 -5.78 -3.68 -8.33
N SER A 61 -7.02 -4.07 -8.54
CA SER A 61 -8.19 -3.27 -8.20
C SER A 61 -9.27 -4.13 -7.59
N ILE A 62 -9.98 -3.56 -6.62
CA ILE A 62 -11.11 -4.17 -5.94
C ILE A 62 -12.25 -3.17 -5.95
N ARG A 63 -13.45 -3.67 -6.19
CA ARG A 63 -14.65 -2.86 -6.23
C ARG A 63 -15.77 -3.56 -5.47
N SER A 64 -16.33 -2.83 -4.51
CA SER A 64 -17.62 -3.10 -3.89
C SER A 64 -18.51 -1.87 -4.05
N ASP A 65 -19.78 -2.00 -3.70
CA ASP A 65 -20.75 -0.90 -3.75
C ASP A 65 -20.34 0.26 -2.84
N ALA A 66 -19.79 -0.06 -1.66
CA ALA A 66 -19.35 0.91 -0.69
C ALA A 66 -17.94 1.49 -0.98
N LEU A 67 -17.07 0.71 -1.64
CA LEU A 67 -15.64 1.03 -1.71
C LEU A 67 -14.97 0.48 -2.97
N GLY A 68 -14.26 1.34 -3.69
CA GLY A 68 -13.25 0.95 -4.66
C GLY A 68 -11.85 1.16 -4.10
N ILE A 69 -10.92 0.24 -4.38
CA ILE A 69 -9.51 0.40 -4.06
C ILE A 69 -8.69 0.04 -5.30
N ARG A 70 -7.69 0.86 -5.62
CA ARG A 70 -6.68 0.54 -6.64
C ARG A 70 -5.30 0.65 -6.01
N ALA A 71 -4.43 -0.31 -6.29
CA ALA A 71 -3.05 -0.32 -5.82
C ALA A 71 -2.11 -0.12 -7.01
N PHE A 72 -1.13 0.77 -6.86
CA PHE A 72 -0.12 1.04 -7.89
C PHE A 72 1.27 1.09 -7.27
N PRO A 73 2.31 0.54 -7.94
CA PRO A 73 3.68 0.74 -7.50
C PRO A 73 4.07 2.22 -7.53
N HIS A 74 4.95 2.64 -6.61
CA HIS A 74 5.45 4.00 -6.54
C HIS A 74 6.08 4.48 -7.85
N ALA A 75 6.73 3.57 -8.58
CA ALA A 75 7.36 3.88 -9.86
C ALA A 75 6.40 4.48 -10.91
N VAL A 76 5.11 4.08 -10.89
CA VAL A 76 4.11 4.51 -11.88
C VAL A 76 3.50 5.87 -11.53
N LEU A 77 3.73 6.38 -10.32
CA LEU A 77 3.34 7.73 -9.92
C LEU A 77 4.02 8.76 -10.82
N SER A 78 3.48 9.96 -10.91
CA SER A 78 4.19 11.05 -11.57
C SER A 78 5.18 11.71 -10.60
N PRO A 79 6.29 12.28 -11.10
CA PRO A 79 7.12 13.16 -10.29
C PRO A 79 6.25 14.20 -9.59
N PRO A 80 6.52 14.49 -8.32
CA PRO A 80 5.77 15.51 -7.61
C PRO A 80 6.07 16.88 -8.24
N ASP A 81 5.07 17.76 -8.27
CA ASP A 81 5.29 19.12 -8.76
C ASP A 81 6.41 19.79 -7.96
N PRO A 82 7.35 20.51 -8.60
CA PRO A 82 8.41 21.23 -7.90
C PRO A 82 7.77 22.30 -7.02
N VAL A 83 7.79 22.09 -5.70
CA VAL A 83 7.34 23.10 -4.75
C VAL A 83 8.53 24.01 -4.46
N TRP A 84 8.35 25.32 -4.61
CA TRP A 84 9.39 26.35 -4.39
C TRP A 84 9.97 26.43 -2.96
N THR A 85 9.58 25.53 -2.04
CA THR A 85 10.02 25.59 -0.63
C THR A 85 10.41 24.21 -0.11
N THR A 86 11.72 24.00 0.07
CA THR A 86 12.41 22.87 0.74
C THR A 86 12.17 21.46 0.18
N PRO A 87 13.19 20.56 0.15
CA PRO A 87 13.03 19.20 -0.34
C PRO A 87 12.17 18.42 0.66
N THR A 88 10.87 18.33 0.39
CA THR A 88 9.89 17.63 1.23
C THR A 88 9.54 16.25 0.70
N TYR A 89 10.26 15.78 -0.33
CA TYR A 89 10.02 14.49 -0.95
C TYR A 89 10.50 13.35 -0.06
N ALA A 90 9.70 12.29 0.00
CA ALA A 90 10.12 11.06 0.64
C ALA A 90 11.29 10.47 -0.17
N PRO A 91 12.37 9.97 0.47
CA PRO A 91 13.38 9.20 -0.23
C PRO A 91 12.69 8.04 -0.98
N PHE A 92 13.12 7.82 -2.21
CA PHE A 92 12.55 6.84 -3.14
C PHE A 92 13.68 5.98 -3.68
N ASP A 93 13.60 4.67 -3.43
CA ASP A 93 14.54 3.71 -4.02
C ASP A 93 14.10 3.40 -5.46
N THR A 94 14.95 3.72 -6.43
CA THR A 94 14.75 3.33 -7.83
C THR A 94 14.90 1.82 -8.00
N TRP A 95 14.16 1.26 -8.96
CA TRP A 95 14.26 -0.14 -9.36
C TRP A 95 15.69 -0.52 -9.72
N GLN A 96 16.34 0.29 -10.57
CA GLN A 96 17.73 0.06 -10.97
C GLN A 96 18.67 -0.03 -9.75
N GLY A 97 18.61 0.93 -8.83
CA GLY A 97 19.42 0.89 -7.61
C GLY A 97 19.15 -0.34 -6.72
N ARG A 98 17.91 -0.84 -6.68
CA ARG A 98 17.60 -2.10 -5.97
C ARG A 98 18.21 -3.31 -6.67
N VAL A 99 18.17 -3.36 -8.00
CA VAL A 99 18.79 -4.44 -8.80
C VAL A 99 20.32 -4.41 -8.68
N GLU A 100 20.93 -3.23 -8.70
CA GLU A 100 22.38 -3.06 -8.48
C GLU A 100 22.81 -3.51 -7.08
N GLY A 101 22.02 -3.20 -6.05
CA GLY A 101 22.23 -3.71 -4.70
C GLY A 101 22.17 -5.25 -4.64
N LEU A 102 21.21 -5.86 -5.34
CA LEU A 102 21.11 -7.32 -5.44
C LEU A 102 22.33 -7.91 -6.15
N LEU A 103 22.76 -7.33 -7.27
CA LEU A 103 23.94 -7.77 -8.02
C LEU A 103 25.22 -7.70 -7.19
N SER A 104 25.37 -6.63 -6.40
CA SER A 104 26.51 -6.47 -5.50
C SER A 104 26.53 -7.56 -4.43
N ALA A 105 25.38 -7.83 -3.80
CA ALA A 105 25.24 -8.94 -2.84
C ALA A 105 25.52 -10.31 -3.49
N TYR A 106 25.08 -10.52 -4.74
CA TYR A 106 25.36 -11.75 -5.48
C TYR A 106 26.85 -11.97 -5.72
N GLY A 107 27.61 -10.93 -6.06
CA GLY A 107 29.05 -11.03 -6.30
C GLY A 107 29.86 -11.40 -5.06
N GLU A 108 29.33 -11.14 -3.86
CA GLU A 108 29.95 -11.47 -2.57
C GLU A 108 29.52 -12.86 -2.04
N THR A 109 28.43 -13.43 -2.55
CA THR A 109 27.81 -14.65 -2.00
C THR A 109 28.15 -15.89 -2.83
N GLU A 110 28.55 -16.98 -2.18
CA GLU A 110 28.84 -18.28 -2.82
C GLU A 110 27.63 -18.83 -3.61
N PRO A 111 27.82 -19.58 -4.73
CA PRO A 111 26.77 -19.94 -5.69
C PRO A 111 25.58 -20.73 -5.13
N ARG A 112 25.72 -21.33 -3.94
CA ARG A 112 24.72 -22.19 -3.30
C ARG A 112 23.60 -21.41 -2.60
N GLU A 113 23.83 -20.14 -2.28
CA GLU A 113 22.83 -19.25 -1.66
C GLU A 113 22.06 -18.39 -2.69
N ALA A 114 22.42 -18.51 -3.97
CA ALA A 114 21.81 -17.80 -5.10
C ALA A 114 20.28 -17.92 -5.16
N ASP A 115 19.75 -19.10 -4.83
CA ASP A 115 18.32 -19.41 -4.86
C ASP A 115 17.52 -18.69 -3.75
N GLN A 116 18.20 -18.07 -2.78
CA GLN A 116 17.58 -17.29 -1.70
C GLN A 116 17.67 -15.78 -1.91
N LEU A 117 18.29 -15.28 -3.00
CA LEU A 117 18.34 -13.85 -3.23
C LEU A 117 16.94 -13.31 -3.49
N ALA A 118 16.54 -12.39 -2.61
CA ALA A 118 15.34 -11.58 -2.76
C ALA A 118 15.73 -10.10 -2.78
N LEU A 119 15.08 -9.32 -3.63
CA LEU A 119 15.18 -7.86 -3.61
C LEU A 119 14.71 -7.36 -2.25
N GLU A 120 15.58 -6.61 -1.56
CA GLU A 120 15.22 -5.98 -0.32
C GLU A 120 13.93 -5.16 -0.48
N PRO A 121 13.02 -5.17 0.51
CA PRO A 121 11.81 -4.37 0.45
C PRO A 121 12.19 -2.89 0.32
N MET A 122 11.41 -2.16 -0.49
CA MET A 122 11.66 -0.74 -0.74
C MET A 122 11.75 0.05 0.57
N LYS A 123 12.80 0.86 0.73
CA LYS A 123 12.98 1.71 1.92
C LYS A 123 11.94 2.82 1.88
N LEU A 124 11.18 2.91 2.97
CA LEU A 124 10.09 3.88 3.11
C LEU A 124 10.46 4.97 4.14
N ASN A 125 9.89 6.15 3.96
CA ASN A 125 10.20 7.31 4.78
C ASN A 125 9.74 7.12 6.23
N ASN A 126 10.60 7.49 7.19
CA ASN A 126 10.37 7.34 8.63
C ASN A 126 10.10 5.88 9.04
N ALA A 127 10.96 4.95 8.60
CA ALA A 127 11.00 3.57 9.06
C ALA A 127 11.39 3.46 10.55
N LYS A 128 10.57 4.02 11.43
CA LYS A 128 10.66 3.77 12.88
C LYS A 128 10.25 2.32 13.11
N LYS A 129 10.98 1.61 13.98
CA LYS A 129 10.80 0.17 14.28
C LYS A 129 9.33 -0.26 14.52
N ASN A 130 8.53 0.63 15.12
CA ASN A 130 7.13 0.35 15.47
C ASN A 130 6.10 0.96 14.52
N TYR A 131 6.50 1.40 13.32
CA TYR A 131 5.58 2.00 12.36
C TYR A 131 5.55 1.22 11.05
N ILE A 132 4.34 0.96 10.56
CA ILE A 132 4.11 0.35 9.24
C ILE A 132 3.76 1.47 8.28
N PRO A 133 4.66 1.85 7.36
CA PRO A 133 4.37 2.87 6.38
C PRO A 133 3.30 2.39 5.38
N MET A 134 2.29 3.21 5.14
CA MET A 134 1.28 2.98 4.12
C MET A 134 1.08 4.24 3.28
N SER A 135 1.31 4.13 1.96
CA SER A 135 0.93 5.18 1.03
C SER A 135 -0.58 5.10 0.77
N PHE A 136 -1.31 6.00 1.43
CA PHE A 136 -2.77 6.05 1.44
C PHE A 136 -3.26 7.34 0.82
N ILE A 137 -4.04 7.22 -0.25
CA ILE A 137 -4.69 8.34 -0.93
C ILE A 137 -6.20 8.09 -0.99
N THR A 138 -6.99 9.14 -0.78
CA THR A 138 -8.45 9.07 -0.91
C THR A 138 -8.95 10.03 -1.97
N ALA A 139 -9.53 9.47 -3.03
CA ALA A 139 -10.22 10.21 -4.08
C ALA A 139 -11.69 10.43 -3.69
N THR A 140 -11.94 11.39 -2.79
CA THR A 140 -13.32 11.76 -2.38
C THR A 140 -13.86 12.92 -3.22
N SER A 141 -14.80 12.65 -4.10
CA SER A 141 -15.50 13.71 -4.86
C SER A 141 -16.80 14.13 -4.17
N LYS A 142 -17.24 15.37 -4.38
CA LYS A 142 -18.54 15.86 -3.88
C LYS A 142 -19.69 14.97 -4.35
N LYS A 143 -19.67 14.56 -5.63
CA LYS A 143 -20.69 13.71 -6.27
C LYS A 143 -20.78 12.31 -5.66
N ARG A 144 -19.62 11.70 -5.33
CA ARG A 144 -19.56 10.30 -4.88
C ARG A 144 -19.75 10.11 -3.38
N THR A 145 -19.47 11.15 -2.59
CA THR A 145 -19.51 11.09 -1.13
C THR A 145 -20.52 12.07 -0.57
N HIS A 146 -20.12 13.33 -0.37
CA HIS A 146 -21.02 14.36 0.13
C HIS A 146 -20.48 15.75 -0.19
N ALA A 147 -21.37 16.75 -0.32
CA ALA A 147 -21.01 18.15 -0.55
C ALA A 147 -20.18 18.75 0.61
N HIS A 148 -20.57 18.48 1.86
CA HIS A 148 -19.83 18.93 3.05
C HIS A 148 -18.48 18.23 3.25
N ARG A 149 -17.44 19.05 3.44
CA ARG A 149 -16.06 18.62 3.73
C ARG A 149 -15.97 17.79 5.01
N CYS A 150 -16.76 18.12 6.03
CA CYS A 150 -16.73 17.42 7.32
C CYS A 150 -17.12 15.94 7.20
N ILE A 151 -18.10 15.61 6.35
CA ILE A 151 -18.53 14.23 6.09
C ILE A 151 -17.43 13.47 5.34
N ARG A 152 -16.82 14.08 4.31
CA ARG A 152 -15.68 13.47 3.60
C ARG A 152 -14.50 13.20 4.54
N ALA A 153 -14.16 14.16 5.41
CA ALA A 153 -13.11 13.98 6.41
C ALA A 153 -13.43 12.84 7.41
N LYS A 154 -14.70 12.70 7.81
CA LYS A 154 -15.15 11.58 8.66
C LYS A 154 -15.02 10.23 7.94
N ILE A 155 -15.36 10.13 6.65
CA ILE A 155 -15.18 8.92 5.83
C ILE A 155 -13.68 8.52 5.81
N VAL A 156 -12.80 9.46 5.47
CA VAL A 156 -11.34 9.22 5.45
C VAL A 156 -10.83 8.76 6.82
N ARG A 157 -11.28 9.42 7.89
CA ARG A 157 -10.90 9.02 9.26
C ARG A 157 -11.39 7.63 9.60
N ARG A 158 -12.63 7.27 9.27
CA ARG A 158 -13.17 5.92 9.50
C ARG A 158 -12.33 4.85 8.78
N LEU A 159 -12.00 5.06 7.50
CA LEU A 159 -11.14 4.14 6.76
C LEU A 159 -9.77 3.96 7.42
N LYS A 160 -9.08 5.07 7.72
CA LYS A 160 -7.77 5.00 8.39
C LYS A 160 -7.84 4.29 9.74
N THR A 161 -8.87 4.58 10.53
CA THR A 161 -9.11 3.91 11.81
C THR A 161 -9.32 2.41 11.63
N SER A 162 -10.18 2.00 10.68
CA SER A 162 -10.42 0.57 10.40
C SER A 162 -9.18 -0.16 9.94
N ILE A 163 -8.41 0.43 9.01
CA ILE A 163 -7.15 -0.16 8.54
C ILE A 163 -6.18 -0.30 9.72
N ASN A 164 -6.06 0.73 10.57
CA ASN A 164 -5.23 0.66 11.77
C ASN A 164 -5.69 -0.44 12.74
N LEU A 165 -7.00 -0.63 12.95
CA LEU A 165 -7.52 -1.71 13.77
C LEU A 165 -7.17 -3.10 13.19
N ILE A 166 -7.29 -3.28 11.88
CA ILE A 166 -6.98 -4.54 11.20
C ILE A 166 -5.49 -4.86 11.35
N VAL A 167 -4.61 -3.93 10.97
CA VAL A 167 -3.17 -4.19 10.90
C VAL A 167 -2.53 -4.22 12.28
N SER A 168 -2.89 -3.28 13.16
CA SER A 168 -2.23 -3.15 14.47
C SER A 168 -2.85 -4.02 15.55
N ARG A 169 -4.12 -4.41 15.43
CA ARG A 169 -4.83 -5.17 16.48
C ARG A 169 -5.48 -6.46 16.00
N GLY A 170 -5.28 -6.85 14.73
CA GLY A 170 -5.88 -8.06 14.17
C GLY A 170 -7.39 -8.03 14.31
N ALA A 171 -8.01 -6.86 14.10
CA ALA A 171 -9.44 -6.72 14.27
C ALA A 171 -10.17 -7.64 13.31
N ASP A 172 -11.10 -8.43 13.84
CA ASP A 172 -11.94 -9.36 13.10
C ASP A 172 -13.36 -9.43 13.71
N VAL A 173 -14.28 -10.07 13.01
CA VAL A 173 -15.69 -10.15 13.43
C VAL A 173 -16.07 -11.58 13.71
N VAL A 174 -16.53 -11.84 14.93
CA VAL A 174 -17.01 -13.15 15.37
C VAL A 174 -18.50 -13.03 15.69
N GLU A 175 -19.27 -14.03 15.28
CA GLU A 175 -20.68 -14.16 15.68
C GLU A 175 -20.74 -14.86 17.04
N THR A 176 -21.24 -14.16 18.06
CA THR A 176 -21.44 -14.71 19.40
C THR A 176 -22.89 -14.47 19.80
N ASN A 177 -23.64 -15.54 20.09
CA ASN A 177 -25.05 -15.49 20.47
C ASN A 177 -25.91 -14.73 19.45
N GLY A 178 -25.71 -15.00 18.15
CA GLY A 178 -26.44 -14.35 17.05
C GLY A 178 -26.09 -12.87 16.82
N LYS A 179 -25.14 -12.30 17.57
CA LYS A 179 -24.68 -10.91 17.41
C LYS A 179 -23.26 -10.88 16.87
N ARG A 180 -23.05 -10.11 15.79
CA ARG A 180 -21.73 -9.82 15.25
C ARG A 180 -20.98 -8.88 16.19
N LYS A 181 -19.89 -9.37 16.79
CA LYS A 181 -19.03 -8.60 17.68
C LYS A 181 -17.65 -8.44 17.07
N LEU A 182 -17.07 -7.28 17.31
CA LEU A 182 -15.69 -6.99 16.93
C LEU A 182 -14.76 -7.59 17.97
N VAL A 183 -13.87 -8.48 17.54
CA VAL A 183 -12.85 -9.14 18.35
C VAL A 183 -11.48 -8.63 17.89
N MET A 184 -10.56 -8.42 18.84
CA MET A 184 -9.19 -8.01 18.54
C MET A 184 -8.28 -9.20 18.78
N ASN A 185 -7.58 -9.66 17.76
CA ASN A 185 -6.60 -10.73 17.86
C ASN A 185 -5.19 -10.14 17.81
N GLU A 186 -4.61 -9.84 18.97
CA GLU A 186 -3.27 -9.23 19.05
C GLU A 186 -2.16 -10.17 18.58
N GLN A 187 -2.32 -11.49 18.76
CA GLN A 187 -1.37 -12.50 18.27
C GLN A 187 -1.34 -12.54 16.74
N GLU A 188 -2.51 -12.52 16.10
CA GLU A 188 -2.60 -12.42 14.63
C GLU A 188 -1.98 -11.11 14.14
N ALA A 189 -2.20 -10.00 14.87
CA ALA A 189 -1.63 -8.71 14.50
C ALA A 189 -0.10 -8.75 14.47
N GLU A 190 0.53 -9.40 15.45
CA GLU A 190 1.98 -9.53 15.50
C GLU A 190 2.52 -10.31 14.30
N MET A 191 1.92 -11.48 14.01
CA MET A 191 2.31 -12.36 12.92
C MET A 191 2.04 -11.76 11.52
N LEU A 192 0.86 -11.19 11.30
CA LEU A 192 0.41 -10.73 9.98
C LEU A 192 0.61 -9.24 9.73
N SER A 193 1.17 -8.48 10.67
CA SER A 193 1.33 -7.02 10.55
C SER A 193 1.91 -6.56 9.20
N ASN A 194 2.89 -7.29 8.67
CA ASN A 194 3.56 -6.97 7.41
C ASN A 194 2.84 -7.53 6.16
N ASN A 195 1.80 -8.35 6.33
CA ASN A 195 1.12 -9.08 5.25
C ASN A 195 -0.18 -8.41 4.79
N TRP A 196 -0.46 -7.19 5.26
CA TRP A 196 -1.64 -6.42 4.87
C TRP A 196 -1.33 -5.31 3.86
N ILE A 197 -0.09 -4.83 3.83
CA ILE A 197 0.35 -3.66 3.06
C ILE A 197 1.64 -4.04 2.35
N CYS A 198 1.69 -3.84 1.04
CA CYS A 198 2.89 -4.07 0.24
C CYS A 198 3.75 -2.78 0.27
N PRO A 199 5.01 -2.85 0.74
CA PRO A 199 5.94 -1.73 0.68
C PRO A 199 6.17 -1.26 -0.75
N GLY A 200 6.26 0.06 -0.97
CA GLY A 200 6.45 0.61 -2.31
C GLY A 200 5.17 0.70 -3.16
N TRP A 201 4.00 0.43 -2.58
CA TRP A 201 2.71 0.56 -3.26
C TRP A 201 1.86 1.68 -2.68
N THR A 202 1.21 2.42 -3.57
CA THR A 202 0.21 3.45 -3.27
C THR A 202 -1.19 2.92 -3.47
N TYR A 203 -1.99 3.04 -2.41
CA TYR A 203 -3.39 2.61 -2.39
C TYR A 203 -4.30 3.84 -2.54
N ILE A 204 -5.06 3.85 -3.63
CA ILE A 204 -6.07 4.88 -3.91
C ILE A 204 -7.45 4.34 -3.56
N PHE A 205 -8.03 4.91 -2.51
CA PHE A 205 -9.36 4.59 -2.04
C PHE A 205 -10.39 5.51 -2.67
N PHE A 206 -11.42 4.90 -3.24
CA PHE A 206 -12.63 5.53 -3.74
C PHE A 206 -13.77 5.08 -2.83
N PRO A 207 -14.04 5.77 -1.70
CA PRO A 207 -15.22 5.46 -0.88
C PRO A 207 -16.50 6.11 -1.42
N THR A 208 -17.64 5.54 -1.07
CA THR A 208 -18.97 6.16 -1.25
C THR A 208 -19.50 6.70 0.09
N LEU A 209 -20.70 7.29 0.06
CA LEU A 209 -21.38 7.75 1.28
C LEU A 209 -21.71 6.60 2.25
N GLU A 210 -21.82 5.36 1.77
CA GLU A 210 -22.16 4.20 2.61
C GLU A 210 -21.16 3.98 3.74
N ILE A 211 -19.86 4.17 3.46
CA ILE A 211 -18.78 4.06 4.46
C ILE A 211 -19.00 4.99 5.68
N TYR A 212 -19.68 6.12 5.47
CA TYR A 212 -20.00 7.05 6.56
C TYR A 212 -20.92 6.41 7.62
N ARG A 213 -21.91 5.64 7.17
CA ARG A 213 -22.95 5.02 8.01
C ARG A 213 -22.69 3.54 8.30
N MET A 214 -21.76 2.91 7.57
CA MET A 214 -21.48 1.49 7.67
C MET A 214 -20.93 1.10 9.05
N PRO A 215 -21.56 0.12 9.75
CA PRO A 215 -21.03 -0.40 11.01
C PRO A 215 -19.64 -1.03 10.87
N TYR A 216 -18.83 -0.96 11.93
CA TYR A 216 -17.47 -1.54 11.90
C TYR A 216 -17.47 -3.05 11.67
N HIS A 217 -18.48 -3.77 12.18
CA HIS A 217 -18.61 -5.21 11.97
C HIS A 217 -18.95 -5.61 10.52
N VAL A 218 -19.31 -4.66 9.65
CA VAL A 218 -19.46 -4.88 8.20
C VAL A 218 -18.22 -4.38 7.46
N MET A 219 -17.74 -3.19 7.83
CA MET A 219 -16.61 -2.54 7.17
C MET A 219 -15.29 -3.28 7.36
N ILE A 220 -15.05 -3.87 8.54
CA ILE A 220 -13.78 -4.55 8.84
C ILE A 220 -13.59 -5.83 8.01
N PRO A 221 -14.56 -6.77 7.96
CA PRO A 221 -14.44 -7.95 7.09
C PRO A 221 -14.25 -7.59 5.61
N MET A 222 -15.00 -6.60 5.11
CA MET A 222 -14.86 -6.11 3.75
C MET A 222 -13.45 -5.58 3.47
N LEU A 223 -12.91 -4.73 4.36
CA LEU A 223 -11.56 -4.20 4.22
C LEU A 223 -10.48 -5.28 4.37
N ARG A 224 -10.65 -6.27 5.26
CA ARG A 224 -9.72 -7.40 5.41
C ARG A 224 -9.62 -8.18 4.10
N SER A 225 -10.76 -8.59 3.56
CA SER A 225 -10.82 -9.32 2.28
C SER A 225 -10.14 -8.51 1.18
N ALA A 226 -10.47 -7.21 1.07
CA ALA A 226 -9.90 -6.34 0.05
C ALA A 226 -8.37 -6.16 0.20
N LEU A 227 -7.88 -5.87 1.41
CA LEU A 227 -6.44 -5.69 1.64
C LEU A 227 -5.66 -6.98 1.38
N ARG A 228 -6.20 -8.14 1.79
CA ARG A 228 -5.54 -9.43 1.57
C ARG A 228 -5.45 -9.78 0.09
N GLU A 229 -6.53 -9.58 -0.66
CA GLU A 229 -6.54 -9.81 -2.10
C GLU A 229 -5.57 -8.86 -2.83
N LEU A 230 -5.55 -7.56 -2.47
CA LEU A 230 -4.59 -6.61 -3.02
C LEU A 230 -3.16 -7.00 -2.70
N TRP A 231 -2.88 -7.43 -1.46
CA TRP A 231 -1.56 -7.87 -1.06
C TRP A 231 -1.10 -9.09 -1.87
N ILE A 232 -1.94 -10.13 -2.00
CA ILE A 232 -1.63 -11.32 -2.80
C ILE A 232 -1.30 -10.93 -4.24
N LYS A 233 -2.15 -10.11 -4.88
CA LYS A 233 -1.95 -9.67 -6.27
C LYS A 233 -0.69 -8.83 -6.43
N SER A 234 -0.44 -7.90 -5.50
CA SER A 234 0.75 -7.02 -5.54
C SER A 234 2.03 -7.83 -5.35
N GLN A 235 2.07 -8.73 -4.37
CA GLN A 235 3.21 -9.62 -4.13
C GLN A 235 3.48 -10.56 -5.31
N ALA A 236 2.44 -11.06 -5.97
CA ALA A 236 2.62 -11.87 -7.17
C ALA A 236 3.28 -11.08 -8.31
N MET A 237 2.92 -9.80 -8.48
CA MET A 237 3.55 -8.91 -9.46
C MET A 237 5.02 -8.62 -9.10
N GLU A 238 5.30 -8.24 -7.85
CA GLU A 238 6.66 -8.00 -7.36
C GLU A 238 7.57 -9.22 -7.59
N LYS A 239 7.13 -10.41 -7.18
CA LYS A 239 7.87 -11.66 -7.39
C LYS A 239 8.12 -11.94 -8.88
N SER A 240 7.18 -11.60 -9.76
CA SER A 240 7.35 -11.80 -11.20
C SER A 240 8.40 -10.86 -11.79
N TRP A 241 8.46 -9.63 -11.30
CA TRP A 241 9.44 -8.62 -11.72
C TRP A 241 10.83 -8.93 -11.19
N GLU A 242 10.91 -9.34 -9.93
CA GLU A 242 12.12 -9.79 -9.26
C GLU A 242 12.75 -10.99 -9.98
N LYS A 243 11.98 -12.06 -10.23
CA LYS A 243 12.46 -13.23 -10.99
C LYS A 243 13.01 -12.86 -12.36
N ARG A 244 12.36 -11.91 -13.04
CA ARG A 244 12.83 -11.44 -14.35
C ARG A 244 14.16 -10.71 -14.22
N ALA A 245 14.29 -9.78 -13.26
CA ALA A 245 15.54 -9.06 -13.03
C ALA A 245 16.70 -9.99 -12.66
N ILE A 246 16.47 -11.00 -11.82
CA ILE A 246 17.48 -12.00 -11.45
C ILE A 246 17.91 -12.81 -12.68
N ASN A 247 16.95 -13.27 -13.51
CA ASN A 247 17.27 -14.00 -14.72
C ASN A 247 18.07 -13.17 -15.72
N ASP A 248 17.72 -11.89 -15.89
CA ASP A 248 18.42 -10.97 -16.77
C ASP A 248 19.85 -10.69 -16.27
N ALA A 249 20.01 -10.51 -14.96
CA ALA A 249 21.29 -10.36 -14.27
C ALA A 249 22.22 -11.57 -14.46
N VAL A 250 21.72 -12.78 -14.17
CA VAL A 250 22.47 -14.04 -14.33
C VAL A 250 22.82 -14.27 -15.81
N GLY A 251 21.88 -14.00 -16.72
CA GLY A 251 22.10 -14.11 -18.16
C GLY A 251 23.16 -13.15 -18.68
N TYR A 252 23.27 -11.95 -18.10
CA TYR A 252 24.32 -10.99 -18.41
C TYR A 252 25.69 -11.44 -17.88
N ALA A 253 25.76 -11.92 -16.63
CA ALA A 253 26.98 -12.41 -16.01
C ALA A 253 27.59 -13.59 -16.80
N LYS A 254 26.77 -14.54 -17.23
CA LYS A 254 27.20 -15.69 -18.06
C LYS A 254 27.76 -15.29 -19.42
N ARG A 255 27.29 -14.19 -20.03
CA ARG A 255 27.80 -13.68 -21.32
C ARG A 255 29.11 -12.91 -21.21
N LYS A 256 29.46 -12.45 -20.00
CA LYS A 256 30.68 -11.68 -19.73
C LYS A 256 31.87 -12.54 -19.27
N GLN A 257 31.66 -13.82 -18.99
CA GLN A 257 32.75 -14.76 -18.75
C GLN A 257 33.33 -15.17 -20.12
N PRO A 258 34.62 -14.90 -20.39
CA PRO A 258 35.28 -15.21 -21.66
C PRO A 258 35.38 -16.71 -21.92
#